data_AF-X1MQC5-F1
#
_entry.id   AF-X1MQC5-F1
#
_cell.length_a   1.000
_cell.length_b   1.000
_cell.length_c   1.000
_cell.angle_alpha   90.00
_cell.angle_beta   90.00
_cell.angle_gamma   90.00
#
_symmetry.space_group_name_H-M   'P 1'
#
loop_
_entity.id
_entity.type
_entity.pdbx_description
1 polymer ?
#
loop_
_entity_poly.entity_id
_entity_poly.type
_entity_poly.pdbx_seq_one_letter_code
_entity_poly.pdbx_strand_id
1 'polypeptide(L)'
;ILETGPTGCGKTTTLYAGLRHINSPERNIVTIEDPIEYDLAGINQTQVKPEIGLDFARGLRAILRQDPDVILVGEIRDRETAQIAIRAALTGHLVFSTLHTNDAVGAIAQLQYFGIEPYLIGSAVDLVIAQRLIRRVCPNCRHYIFF
;
A
#
# COMPACT_ATOMS: atom_id res chain seq x y z
N ILE A 1 -7.10 1.58 -1.91
CA ILE A 1 -6.36 2.79 -1.48
C ILE A 1 -4.89 2.64 -1.87
N LEU A 2 -4.31 3.64 -2.54
CA LEU A 2 -2.93 3.62 -3.00
C LEU A 2 -2.12 4.74 -2.37
N GLU A 3 -0.94 4.43 -1.86
CA GLU A 3 0.02 5.43 -1.42
C GLU A 3 1.21 5.50 -2.37
N THR A 4 1.60 6.71 -2.75
CA THR A 4 2.66 6.95 -3.72
C THR A 4 3.62 8.03 -3.30
N GLY A 5 4.79 8.01 -3.91
CA GLY A 5 5.92 8.87 -3.61
C GLY A 5 7.24 8.11 -3.74
N PRO A 6 8.36 8.80 -3.59
CA PRO A 6 9.70 8.27 -3.79
C PRO A 6 10.06 7.32 -2.64
N THR A 7 11.27 6.77 -2.71
CA THR A 7 11.89 6.14 -1.55
C THR A 7 12.03 7.14 -0.40
N GLY A 8 11.78 6.70 0.83
CA GLY A 8 11.95 7.52 2.04
C GLY A 8 10.88 8.59 2.28
N CYS A 9 9.74 8.56 1.59
CA CYS A 9 8.63 9.49 1.86
C CYS A 9 7.66 9.03 2.96
N GLY A 10 7.94 7.91 3.65
CA GLY A 10 7.13 7.45 4.78
C GLY A 10 5.87 6.66 4.42
N LYS A 11 5.81 6.04 3.23
CA LYS A 11 4.61 5.30 2.78
C LYS A 11 4.18 4.22 3.77
N THR A 12 5.11 3.36 4.16
CA THR A 12 4.81 2.28 5.10
C THR A 12 4.35 2.80 6.46
N THR A 13 4.89 3.94 6.91
CA THR A 13 4.46 4.57 8.17
C THR A 13 2.98 4.97 8.12
N THR A 14 2.54 5.59 7.03
CA THR A 14 1.15 6.02 6.85
C THR A 14 0.22 4.83 6.70
N LEU A 15 0.57 3.84 5.88
CA LEU A 15 -0.23 2.62 5.74
C LEU A 15 -0.37 1.86 7.06
N TYR A 16 0.72 1.68 7.81
CA TYR A 16 0.67 1.01 9.11
C TYR A 16 -0.15 1.80 10.14
N ALA A 17 -0.10 3.13 10.12
CA ALA A 17 -0.97 3.96 10.96
C ALA A 17 -2.45 3.76 10.60
N GLY A 18 -2.76 3.68 9.30
CA GLY A 18 -4.11 3.36 8.82
C GLY A 18 -4.58 1.98 9.28
N LEU A 19 -3.74 0.95 9.11
CA LEU A 19 -4.05 -0.41 9.57
C LEU A 19 -4.28 -0.47 11.08
N ARG A 20 -3.42 0.18 11.88
CA ARG A 20 -3.61 0.27 13.34
C ARG A 20 -4.91 0.96 13.74
N HIS A 21 -5.31 1.99 13.00
CA HIS A 21 -6.55 2.71 13.26
C HIS A 21 -7.81 1.84 13.05
N ILE A 22 -7.76 0.93 12.07
CA ILE A 22 -8.88 0.05 11.73
C ILE A 22 -8.78 -1.35 12.36
N ASN A 23 -7.68 -1.63 13.07
CA ASN A 23 -7.41 -2.91 13.70
C ASN A 23 -8.41 -3.17 14.85
N SER A 24 -9.15 -4.25 14.73
CA SER A 24 -10.17 -4.66 15.69
C SER A 24 -10.35 -6.18 15.63
N PRO A 25 -10.76 -6.85 16.73
CA PRO A 25 -11.02 -8.29 16.73
C PRO A 25 -12.06 -8.76 15.70
N GLU A 26 -12.92 -7.86 15.22
CA GLU A 26 -13.96 -8.13 14.23
C GLU A 26 -13.44 -8.11 12.77
N ARG A 27 -12.18 -7.71 12.55
CA ARG A 27 -11.60 -7.58 11.21
C ARG A 27 -10.38 -8.46 11.05
N ASN A 28 -10.40 -9.30 10.03
CA ASN A 28 -9.25 -10.08 9.60
C ASN A 28 -8.36 -9.22 8.68
N ILE A 29 -7.24 -8.75 9.22
CA ILE A 29 -6.26 -7.93 8.49
C ILE A 29 -5.03 -8.78 8.18
N VAL A 30 -4.68 -8.87 6.90
CA VAL A 30 -3.54 -9.67 6.43
C VAL A 30 -2.66 -8.88 5.47
N THR A 31 -1.34 -9.04 5.56
CA THR A 31 -0.37 -8.31 4.74
C THR A 31 0.61 -9.25 4.01
N ILE A 32 1.12 -8.80 2.85
CA ILE A 32 2.29 -9.37 2.15
C ILE A 32 3.31 -8.26 1.89
N GLU A 33 4.54 -8.39 2.40
CA GLU A 33 5.52 -7.29 2.49
C GLU A 33 6.96 -7.73 2.14
N ASP A 34 7.82 -6.80 1.74
CA ASP A 34 9.21 -7.06 1.29
C ASP A 34 10.17 -5.92 1.71
N PRO A 35 10.77 -5.95 2.91
CA PRO A 35 10.48 -6.83 4.05
C PRO A 35 9.34 -6.28 4.93
N ILE A 36 9.01 -6.99 6.03
CA ILE A 36 8.19 -6.43 7.11
C ILE A 36 9.04 -5.41 7.89
N GLU A 37 8.55 -4.17 8.02
CA GLU A 37 9.30 -3.10 8.72
C GLU A 37 9.33 -3.30 10.23
N TYR A 38 8.17 -3.66 10.82
CA TYR A 38 8.03 -4.03 12.23
C TYR A 38 6.68 -4.73 12.46
N ASP A 39 6.60 -5.47 13.57
CA ASP A 39 5.41 -6.23 13.93
C ASP A 39 4.22 -5.33 14.32
N LEU A 40 3.06 -5.63 13.76
CA LEU A 40 1.78 -5.02 14.06
C LEU A 40 0.91 -6.03 14.83
N ALA A 41 0.88 -5.88 16.16
CA ALA A 41 0.07 -6.75 17.01
C ALA A 41 -1.39 -6.86 16.54
N GLY A 42 -1.87 -8.10 16.40
CA GLY A 42 -3.22 -8.41 15.93
C GLY A 42 -3.40 -8.45 14.41
N ILE A 43 -2.34 -8.22 13.64
CA ILE A 43 -2.35 -8.28 12.17
C ILE A 43 -1.46 -9.44 11.71
N ASN A 44 -1.94 -10.23 10.75
CA ASN A 44 -1.16 -11.32 10.18
C ASN A 44 -0.25 -10.78 9.06
N GLN A 45 1.05 -10.74 9.31
CA GLN A 45 2.01 -10.20 8.35
C GLN A 45 2.85 -11.32 7.71
N THR A 46 2.76 -11.42 6.38
CA THR A 46 3.56 -12.36 5.59
C THR A 46 4.69 -11.61 4.90
N GLN A 47 5.92 -12.12 5.02
CA GLN A 47 7.05 -11.60 4.25
C GLN A 47 7.22 -12.37 2.94
N VAL A 48 7.53 -11.66 1.86
CA VAL A 48 8.01 -12.21 0.59
C VAL A 48 9.28 -13.03 0.85
N LYS A 49 9.35 -14.20 0.22
CA LYS A 49 10.47 -15.16 0.32
C LYS A 49 10.83 -15.71 -1.06
N PRO A 50 11.67 -14.99 -1.83
CA PRO A 50 12.05 -15.39 -3.18
C PRO A 50 12.71 -16.79 -3.22
N GLU A 51 13.40 -17.19 -2.16
CA GLU A 51 14.09 -18.47 -2.02
C GLU A 51 13.16 -19.69 -2.08
N ILE A 52 11.87 -19.52 -1.76
CA ILE A 52 10.82 -20.55 -1.90
C ILE A 52 9.78 -20.17 -2.97
N GLY A 53 10.07 -19.13 -3.77
CA GLY A 53 9.19 -18.60 -4.79
C GLY A 53 7.90 -17.97 -4.24
N LEU A 54 7.91 -17.44 -3.02
CA LEU A 54 6.79 -16.69 -2.45
C LEU A 54 6.96 -15.20 -2.76
N ASP A 55 6.45 -14.77 -3.91
CA ASP A 55 6.40 -13.37 -4.34
C ASP A 55 5.08 -12.68 -3.94
N PHE A 56 4.92 -11.40 -4.29
CA PHE A 56 3.71 -10.63 -4.03
C PHE A 56 2.45 -11.26 -4.64
N ALA A 57 2.51 -11.68 -5.90
CA ALA A 57 1.36 -12.26 -6.60
C ALA A 57 0.92 -13.59 -5.95
N ARG A 58 1.86 -14.48 -5.64
CA ARG A 58 1.58 -15.76 -4.97
C ARG A 58 1.13 -15.55 -3.52
N GLY A 59 1.76 -14.63 -2.80
CA GLY A 59 1.39 -14.27 -1.43
C GLY A 59 -0.04 -13.71 -1.37
N LEU A 60 -0.35 -12.74 -2.23
CA LEU A 60 -1.68 -12.14 -2.32
C LEU A 60 -2.77 -13.17 -2.66
N ARG A 61 -2.51 -14.09 -3.59
CA ARG A 61 -3.44 -15.21 -3.86
C ARG A 61 -3.66 -16.11 -2.64
N ALA A 62 -2.62 -16.33 -1.85
CA ALA A 62 -2.73 -17.13 -0.63
C ALA A 62 -3.56 -16.41 0.43
N ILE A 63 -3.34 -15.11 0.60
CA ILE A 63 -4.10 -14.24 1.51
C ILE A 63 -5.60 -14.27 1.17
N LEU A 64 -5.97 -14.21 -0.10
CA LEU A 64 -7.38 -14.27 -0.53
C LEU A 64 -8.12 -15.57 -0.15
N ARG A 65 -7.40 -16.62 0.27
CA ARG A 65 -8.00 -17.86 0.79
C ARG A 65 -8.10 -17.89 2.31
N GLN A 66 -7.75 -16.81 2.98
CA GLN A 66 -7.78 -16.67 4.44
C GLN A 66 -9.01 -15.91 4.93
N ASP A 67 -9.99 -15.65 4.06
CA ASP A 67 -11.18 -14.84 4.35
C ASP A 67 -10.84 -13.45 4.95
N PRO A 68 -9.96 -12.65 4.30
CA PRO A 68 -9.56 -11.35 4.83
C PRO A 68 -10.65 -10.29 4.63
N ASP A 69 -10.78 -9.35 5.57
CA ASP A 69 -11.57 -8.13 5.37
C ASP A 69 -10.70 -7.03 4.73
N VAL A 70 -9.43 -6.97 5.15
CA VAL A 70 -8.48 -5.94 4.77
C VAL A 70 -7.17 -6.58 4.36
N ILE A 71 -6.62 -6.12 3.24
CA ILE A 71 -5.37 -6.62 2.67
C ILE A 71 -4.39 -5.46 2.50
N LEU A 72 -3.15 -5.63 2.97
CA LEU A 72 -2.02 -4.77 2.57
C LEU A 72 -1.09 -5.55 1.64
N VAL A 73 -0.89 -5.02 0.43
CA VAL A 73 0.18 -5.44 -0.47
C VAL A 73 1.29 -4.40 -0.36
N GLY A 74 2.50 -4.80 0.06
CA GLY A 74 3.60 -3.85 0.28
C GLY A 74 3.80 -2.90 -0.90
N GLU A 75 3.78 -3.45 -2.12
CA GLU A 75 3.73 -2.68 -3.34
C GLU A 75 3.21 -3.48 -4.54
N ILE A 76 2.74 -2.78 -5.57
CA ILE A 76 2.38 -3.37 -6.86
C ILE A 76 3.49 -3.04 -7.86
N ARG A 77 4.30 -4.04 -8.20
CA ARG A 77 5.45 -3.90 -9.13
C ARG A 77 5.13 -4.34 -10.57
N ASP A 78 4.07 -5.12 -10.76
CA ASP A 78 3.78 -5.80 -12.01
C ASP A 78 2.27 -5.96 -12.27
N ARG A 79 1.97 -6.39 -13.51
CA ARG A 79 0.62 -6.65 -14.00
C ARG A 79 -0.13 -7.71 -13.20
N GLU A 80 0.55 -8.77 -12.80
CA GLU A 80 -0.07 -9.91 -12.16
C GLU A 80 -0.59 -9.52 -10.77
N THR A 81 0.28 -8.91 -9.97
CA THR A 81 -0.05 -8.36 -8.65
C THR A 81 -1.15 -7.30 -8.76
N ALA A 82 -1.06 -6.39 -9.74
CA ALA A 82 -2.07 -5.36 -9.98
C ALA A 82 -3.45 -5.98 -10.28
N GLN A 83 -3.52 -6.99 -11.15
CA GLN A 83 -4.77 -7.65 -11.51
C GLN A 83 -5.43 -8.33 -10.31
N ILE A 84 -4.64 -8.99 -9.47
CA ILE A 84 -5.16 -9.67 -8.29
C ILE A 84 -5.66 -8.63 -7.27
N ALA A 85 -4.90 -7.56 -7.02
CA ALA A 85 -5.28 -6.49 -6.10
C ALA A 85 -6.58 -5.78 -6.53
N ILE A 86 -6.71 -5.46 -7.82
CA ILE A 86 -7.93 -4.84 -8.38
C ILE A 86 -9.13 -5.79 -8.25
N ARG A 87 -8.96 -7.09 -8.54
CA ARG A 87 -10.04 -8.07 -8.36
C ARG A 87 -10.44 -8.21 -6.90
N ALA A 88 -9.48 -8.27 -5.99
CA ALA A 88 -9.74 -8.33 -4.56
C ALA A 88 -10.58 -7.13 -4.09
N ALA A 89 -10.23 -5.91 -4.52
CA ALA A 89 -10.99 -4.71 -4.21
C ALA A 89 -12.44 -4.78 -4.73
N LEU A 90 -12.62 -5.24 -5.98
CA LEU A 90 -13.95 -5.37 -6.59
C LEU A 90 -14.81 -6.48 -5.98
N THR A 91 -14.23 -7.43 -5.26
CA THR A 91 -14.97 -8.49 -4.55
C THR A 91 -15.14 -8.20 -3.06
N GLY A 92 -15.01 -6.94 -2.64
CA GLY A 92 -15.38 -6.48 -1.30
C GLY A 92 -14.25 -6.39 -0.28
N HIS A 93 -13.00 -6.65 -0.67
CA HIS A 93 -11.86 -6.52 0.22
C HIS A 93 -11.35 -5.07 0.24
N LEU A 94 -11.04 -4.53 1.41
CA LEU A 94 -10.35 -3.24 1.49
C LEU A 94 -8.85 -3.45 1.21
N VAL A 95 -8.38 -3.01 0.05
CA VAL A 95 -6.98 -3.20 -0.36
C VAL A 95 -6.16 -1.90 -0.20
N PHE A 96 -5.08 -2.00 0.56
CA PHE A 96 -4.01 -1.01 0.65
C PHE A 96 -2.81 -1.46 -0.18
N SER A 97 -2.16 -0.55 -0.89
CA SER A 97 -0.87 -0.82 -1.52
C SER A 97 -0.07 0.44 -1.75
N THR A 98 1.23 0.29 -2.04
CA THR A 98 2.05 1.39 -2.55
C THR A 98 2.36 1.28 -4.05
N LEU A 99 2.67 2.44 -4.64
CA LEU A 99 3.29 2.59 -5.95
C LEU A 99 4.44 3.61 -5.85
N HIS A 100 5.39 3.55 -6.79
CA HIS A 100 6.53 4.46 -6.85
C HIS A 100 6.35 5.51 -7.94
N THR A 101 5.36 6.40 -7.78
CA THR A 101 5.10 7.52 -8.69
C THR A 101 5.35 8.85 -7.99
N ASN A 102 5.58 9.92 -8.78
CA ASN A 102 5.93 11.23 -8.20
C ASN A 102 4.74 12.00 -7.65
N ASP A 103 3.56 11.76 -8.22
CA ASP A 103 2.28 12.38 -7.91
C ASP A 103 1.14 11.35 -7.95
N ALA A 104 -0.04 11.79 -7.51
CA ALA A 104 -1.21 10.93 -7.36
C ALA A 104 -1.77 10.45 -8.71
N VAL A 105 -1.77 11.31 -9.73
CA VAL A 105 -2.29 10.95 -11.07
C VAL A 105 -1.38 9.90 -11.72
N GLY A 106 -0.07 9.97 -11.46
CA GLY A 106 0.91 8.99 -11.88
C GLY A 106 0.57 7.57 -11.44
N ALA A 107 -0.07 7.38 -10.27
CA ALA A 107 -0.49 6.06 -9.82
C ALA A 107 -1.53 5.43 -10.77
N ILE A 108 -2.46 6.24 -11.30
CA ILE A 108 -3.46 5.81 -12.27
C ILE A 108 -2.80 5.44 -13.59
N ALA A 109 -1.87 6.28 -14.08
CA ALA A 109 -1.11 6.01 -15.29
C ALA A 109 -0.26 4.73 -15.16
N GLN A 110 0.34 4.50 -13.98
CA GLN A 110 1.12 3.30 -13.70
C GLN A 110 0.27 2.02 -13.76
N LEU A 111 -0.95 2.05 -13.21
CA LEU A 111 -1.88 0.92 -13.31
C LEU A 111 -2.30 0.64 -14.76
N GLN A 112 -2.55 1.68 -15.56
CA GLN A 112 -2.80 1.52 -17.00
C GLN A 112 -1.60 0.95 -17.74
N TYR A 113 -0.38 1.39 -17.38
CA TYR A 113 0.86 0.85 -17.93
C TYR A 113 1.04 -0.65 -17.59
N PHE A 114 0.64 -1.07 -16.38
CA PHE A 114 0.55 -2.48 -16.01
C PHE A 114 -0.58 -3.24 -16.75
N GLY A 115 -1.36 -2.57 -17.61
CA GLY A 115 -2.40 -3.20 -18.41
C GLY A 115 -3.68 -3.49 -17.63
N ILE A 116 -4.00 -2.65 -16.64
CA ILE A 116 -5.32 -2.61 -16.01
C ILE A 116 -6.23 -1.69 -16.80
N GLU A 117 -7.41 -2.19 -17.16
CA GLU A 117 -8.40 -1.44 -17.92
C GLU A 117 -8.90 -0.21 -17.14
N PRO A 118 -9.05 0.97 -17.79
CA PRO A 118 -9.44 2.21 -17.10
C PRO A 118 -10.74 2.10 -16.29
N TYR A 119 -11.73 1.35 -16.78
CA TYR A 119 -13.00 1.18 -16.07
C TYR A 119 -12.83 0.38 -14.76
N LEU A 120 -11.90 -0.58 -14.72
CA LEU A 120 -11.59 -1.33 -13.50
C LEU A 120 -10.89 -0.43 -12.47
N ILE A 121 -9.97 0.43 -12.93
CA ILE A 121 -9.30 1.39 -12.05
C ILE A 121 -10.32 2.35 -11.45
N GLY A 122 -11.21 2.92 -12.27
CA GLY A 122 -12.26 3.84 -11.83
C GLY A 122 -13.28 3.19 -10.89
N SER A 123 -13.44 1.87 -10.94
CA SER A 123 -14.34 1.12 -10.05
C SER A 123 -13.67 0.64 -8.75
N ALA A 124 -12.36 0.42 -8.76
CA ALA A 124 -11.64 -0.22 -7.65
C ALA A 124 -10.81 0.74 -6.80
N VAL A 125 -10.42 1.91 -7.33
CA VAL A 125 -9.53 2.85 -6.64
C VAL A 125 -10.34 3.96 -5.96
N ASP A 126 -10.45 3.89 -4.63
CA ASP A 126 -11.15 4.92 -3.85
C ASP A 126 -10.30 6.18 -3.59
N LEU A 127 -8.99 6.00 -3.41
CA LEU A 127 -8.09 7.06 -2.96
C LEU A 127 -6.65 6.80 -3.42
N VAL A 128 -5.99 7.87 -3.86
CA VAL A 128 -4.54 7.92 -4.07
C VAL A 128 -3.92 9.03 -3.22
N ILE A 129 -2.92 8.69 -2.43
CA ILE A 129 -2.19 9.61 -1.54
C ILE A 129 -0.78 9.80 -2.10
N ALA A 130 -0.42 11.02 -2.53
CA ALA A 130 0.96 11.35 -2.90
C ALA A 130 1.69 11.99 -1.71
N GLN A 131 2.68 11.30 -1.16
CA GLN A 131 3.33 11.68 0.10
C GLN A 131 4.78 12.16 -0.09
N ARG A 132 5.15 13.17 0.70
CA ARG A 132 6.53 13.64 0.93
C ARG A 132 6.71 13.95 2.42
N LEU A 133 7.94 13.79 2.92
CA LEU A 133 8.33 14.25 4.25
C LEU A 133 9.19 15.50 4.12
N ILE A 134 8.88 16.51 4.94
CA ILE A 134 9.66 17.73 5.05
C ILE A 134 10.31 17.79 6.42
N ARG A 135 11.54 18.34 6.48
CA ARG A 135 12.21 18.58 7.75
C ARG A 135 11.46 19.66 8.52
N ARG A 136 11.23 19.42 9.81
CA ARG A 136 10.68 20.43 10.72
C ARG A 136 11.78 21.41 11.11
N VAL A 137 11.47 22.70 11.10
CA VAL A 137 12.39 23.73 11.60
C VAL A 137 12.51 23.59 13.12
N CYS A 138 13.73 23.60 13.64
CA CYS A 138 13.98 23.52 15.09
C CYS A 138 13.34 24.73 15.80
N PRO A 139 12.52 24.52 16.85
CA PRO A 139 11.86 25.62 17.56
C PRO A 139 12.84 26.51 18.32
N ASN A 140 14.04 26.01 18.67
CA ASN A 140 15.02 26.73 19.50
C ASN A 140 15.92 27.69 18.71
N CYS A 141 16.11 27.49 17.40
CA CYS A 141 17.05 28.28 16.59
C CYS A 141 16.44 28.85 15.29
N ARG A 142 15.11 28.78 15.14
CA ARG A 142 14.43 29.41 14.00
C ARG A 142 14.57 30.94 14.07
N HIS A 143 14.77 31.57 12.92
CA HIS A 143 14.77 33.02 12.77
C HIS A 143 13.87 33.41 11.58
N TYR A 144 13.25 34.57 11.67
CA TYR A 144 12.43 35.12 10.59
C TYR A 144 13.30 35.96 9.66
N ILE A 145 13.08 35.83 8.35
CA ILE A 145 13.69 36.68 7.34
C ILE A 145 12.60 37.65 6.86
N PHE A 146 12.84 38.94 7.02
CA PHE A 146 11.98 39.99 6.47
C PHE A 146 12.59 40.44 5.13
N PHE A 147 11.80 40.38 4.06
CA PHE A 147 12.18 40.83 2.71
C PHE A 147 11.75 42.28 2.49
#